data_AF-A0A8J6HVP9-F1
#
_entry.id   AF-A0A8J6HVP9-F1
#
_cell.length_a   1.000
_cell.length_b   1.000
_cell.length_c   1.000
_cell.angle_alpha   90.00
_cell.angle_beta   90.00
_cell.angle_gamma   90.00
#
_symmetry.space_group_name_H-M   'P 1'
#
loop_
_entity.id
_entity.type
_entity.pdbx_description
1 polymer ?
#
loop_
_entity_poly.entity_id
_entity_poly.type
_entity_poly.pdbx_seq_one_letter_code
_entity_poly.pdbx_strand_id
1 'polypeptide(L)'
;MCVVVPKAAKLPSWVSVMNSFTGPTRFVILLTSIICTMFWYWISSKPFAKASWTMFSILLGTPTKLVPRTGQYLFLAACMVFSIIILGVFQGSLFKNYTTTTYYADIDTLEELDQSGLPVAMTVWRFMKADSDLMRRLQNKTIRKYQDSIDSVAYQRNIAMCETKSYLQFLMKTKYVDNDGSPLLHVVDECLTTFLMGNLMPKGSAFLTVFNNVITKVTEAGLTVKWDNDIVDSLTVEQMINLSRNQASMIYTEDYWLVYQSHFLFVNFLTVQVLQTSKHRSALNQFTQSAIKIMNSYDYIISIKTKEKFLTENIEPRLHYYNATVRHGVLPDFGPIERKELIQMKSLISDAAEGYVIVAWHPKVVHQFLDQDYRIVVPKVRATYALQFIFSTTHLCKTVKIEMDNLLRRLWLEYNVVNVIAQSMCSCDTSKIYIFRPFIKTDNLWGLTEYYHLQEVVTNFRVITNPLKNFN
;
A
#
# COMPACT_ATOMS: atom_id res chain seq x y z
N MET A 1 14.81 11.32 -29.68
CA MET A 1 14.71 12.36 -28.64
C MET A 1 13.24 12.60 -28.39
N CYS A 2 12.78 12.39 -27.17
CA CYS A 2 11.40 12.62 -26.76
C CYS A 2 11.39 13.54 -25.54
N VAL A 3 10.26 14.20 -25.32
CA VAL A 3 10.08 15.09 -24.17
C VAL A 3 9.48 14.30 -23.02
N VAL A 4 10.02 14.51 -21.83
CA VAL A 4 9.44 14.07 -20.57
C VAL A 4 8.84 15.27 -19.84
N VAL A 5 7.64 15.07 -19.34
CA VAL A 5 6.83 16.03 -18.60
C VAL A 5 6.46 15.44 -17.23
N PRO A 6 6.09 16.25 -16.24
CA PRO A 6 5.52 15.73 -15.00
C PRO A 6 4.26 14.91 -15.28
N LYS A 7 4.13 13.74 -14.64
CA LYS A 7 2.90 12.94 -14.74
C LYS A 7 1.70 13.74 -14.21
N ALA A 8 0.54 13.60 -14.83
CA ALA A 8 -0.68 14.28 -14.37
C ALA A 8 -0.94 14.08 -12.88
N ALA A 9 -1.41 15.13 -12.20
CA ALA A 9 -1.70 15.05 -10.77
C ALA A 9 -2.92 14.14 -10.51
N LYS A 10 -2.99 13.58 -9.29
CA LYS A 10 -4.18 12.86 -8.83
C LYS A 10 -5.33 13.85 -8.69
N LEU A 11 -6.51 13.52 -9.23
CA LEU A 11 -7.72 14.31 -9.04
C LEU A 11 -8.13 14.24 -7.56
N PRO A 12 -8.39 15.37 -6.89
CA PRO A 12 -8.91 15.34 -5.53
C PRO A 12 -10.29 14.68 -5.50
N SER A 13 -10.54 13.87 -4.47
CA SER A 13 -11.73 13.00 -4.40
C SER A 13 -13.06 13.76 -4.56
N TRP A 14 -13.15 14.99 -4.04
CA TRP A 14 -14.36 15.82 -4.14
C TRP A 14 -14.65 16.27 -5.58
N VAL A 15 -13.61 16.55 -6.39
CA VAL A 15 -13.77 16.90 -7.81
C VAL A 15 -14.20 15.66 -8.60
N SER A 16 -13.68 14.49 -8.23
CA SER A 16 -14.01 13.22 -8.88
C SER A 16 -15.50 12.88 -8.75
N VAL A 17 -16.13 13.15 -7.59
CA VAL A 17 -17.59 13.01 -7.40
C VAL A 17 -18.35 13.88 -8.40
N MET A 18 -17.96 15.15 -8.55
CA MET A 18 -18.59 16.05 -9.51
C MET A 18 -18.35 15.58 -10.95
N ASN A 19 -17.19 15.00 -11.25
CA ASN A 19 -16.83 14.48 -12.57
C ASN A 19 -17.48 13.13 -12.96
N SER A 20 -18.35 12.57 -12.12
CA SER A 20 -19.07 11.32 -12.43
C SER A 20 -19.95 11.41 -13.68
N PHE A 21 -20.41 12.61 -14.03
CA PHE A 21 -21.16 12.87 -15.27
C PHE A 21 -20.44 13.90 -16.13
N THR A 22 -20.49 13.76 -17.45
CA THR A 22 -19.98 14.78 -18.38
C THR A 22 -20.82 16.06 -18.30
N GLY A 23 -20.26 17.21 -18.65
CA GLY A 23 -20.98 18.49 -18.64
C GLY A 23 -22.35 18.44 -19.36
N PRO A 24 -22.43 17.88 -20.59
CA PRO A 24 -23.70 17.74 -21.31
C PRO A 24 -24.71 16.84 -20.60
N THR A 25 -24.29 15.74 -19.99
CA THR A 25 -25.22 14.81 -19.31
C THR A 25 -25.80 15.42 -18.05
N ARG A 26 -25.03 16.21 -17.29
CA ARG A 26 -25.55 16.98 -16.15
C ARG A 26 -26.64 17.96 -16.58
N PHE A 27 -26.43 18.63 -17.71
CA PHE A 27 -27.41 19.56 -18.27
C PHE A 27 -28.70 18.85 -18.69
N VAL A 28 -28.60 17.70 -19.36
CA VAL A 28 -29.76 16.89 -19.75
C VAL A 28 -30.55 16.42 -18.52
N ILE A 29 -29.88 15.92 -17.48
CA ILE A 29 -30.55 15.47 -16.25
C ILE A 29 -31.31 16.63 -15.57
N LEU A 30 -30.69 17.81 -15.47
CA LEU A 30 -31.35 19.00 -14.93
C LEU A 30 -32.55 19.40 -15.79
N LEU A 31 -32.40 19.44 -17.11
CA LEU A 31 -33.48 19.77 -18.03
C LEU A 31 -34.66 18.79 -17.91
N THR A 32 -34.37 17.48 -17.89
CA THR A 32 -35.39 16.44 -17.69
C THR A 32 -36.11 16.61 -16.36
N SER A 33 -35.39 16.92 -15.27
CA SER A 33 -36.01 17.16 -13.95
C SER A 33 -36.97 18.37 -13.95
N ILE A 34 -36.61 19.43 -14.67
CA ILE A 34 -37.43 20.64 -14.82
C ILE A 34 -38.69 20.32 -15.62
N ILE A 35 -38.54 19.62 -16.74
CA ILE A 35 -39.66 19.19 -17.60
C ILE A 35 -40.62 18.30 -16.81
N CYS A 36 -40.11 17.32 -16.07
CA CYS A 36 -40.95 16.44 -15.24
C CYS A 36 -41.68 17.22 -14.15
N THR A 37 -41.04 18.22 -13.53
CA THR A 37 -41.67 19.06 -12.50
C THR A 37 -42.77 19.94 -13.08
N MET A 38 -42.54 20.53 -14.26
CA MET A 38 -43.56 21.33 -14.97
C MET A 38 -44.75 20.46 -15.38
N PHE A 39 -44.50 19.29 -15.96
CA PHE A 39 -45.56 18.36 -16.34
C PHE A 39 -46.37 17.90 -15.12
N TRP A 40 -45.70 17.61 -14.00
CA TRP A 40 -46.36 17.26 -12.75
C TRP A 40 -47.19 18.40 -12.15
N TYR A 41 -46.69 19.65 -12.22
CA TYR A 41 -47.42 20.84 -11.78
C TYR A 41 -48.73 21.02 -12.56
N TRP A 42 -48.67 20.85 -13.89
CA TRP A 42 -49.84 20.96 -14.77
C TRP A 42 -50.90 19.90 -14.46
N ILE A 43 -50.48 18.66 -14.20
CA ILE A 43 -51.38 17.53 -13.96
C ILE A 43 -51.92 17.49 -12.53
N SER A 44 -51.13 17.91 -11.54
CA SER A 44 -51.52 17.82 -10.13
C SER A 44 -52.34 19.01 -9.65
N SER A 45 -52.30 20.16 -10.35
CA SER A 45 -52.96 21.43 -9.97
C SER A 45 -52.71 21.85 -8.50
N LYS A 46 -51.60 21.38 -7.91
CA LYS A 46 -51.16 21.71 -6.55
C LYS A 46 -50.28 22.94 -6.58
N PRO A 47 -50.15 23.70 -5.45
CA PRO A 47 -49.21 24.80 -5.38
C PRO A 47 -47.80 24.34 -5.77
N PHE A 48 -47.11 25.16 -6.56
CA PHE A 48 -45.82 24.83 -7.19
C PHE A 48 -44.82 24.25 -6.18
N ALA A 49 -44.67 24.85 -5.01
CA ALA A 49 -43.74 24.38 -3.97
C ALA A 49 -44.00 22.91 -3.56
N LYS A 50 -45.26 22.52 -3.40
CA LYS A 50 -45.64 21.14 -3.02
C LYS A 50 -45.47 20.17 -4.17
N ALA A 51 -45.75 20.60 -5.40
CA ALA A 51 -45.53 19.81 -6.61
C ALA A 51 -44.03 19.55 -6.84
N SER A 52 -43.20 20.60 -6.76
CA SER A 52 -41.75 20.52 -6.91
C SER A 52 -41.09 19.65 -5.85
N TRP A 53 -41.49 19.79 -4.57
CA TRP A 53 -40.98 18.93 -3.50
C TRP A 53 -41.33 17.46 -3.71
N THR A 54 -42.55 17.18 -4.18
CA THR A 54 -42.99 15.81 -4.47
C THR A 54 -42.17 15.21 -5.61
N MET A 55 -41.95 15.96 -6.69
CA MET A 55 -41.18 15.50 -7.83
C MET A 55 -39.70 15.29 -7.47
N PHE A 56 -39.11 16.23 -6.73
CA PHE A 56 -37.74 16.10 -6.21
C PHE A 56 -37.56 14.84 -5.35
N SER A 57 -38.53 14.57 -4.47
CA SER A 57 -38.54 13.36 -3.63
C SER A 57 -38.57 12.07 -4.46
N ILE A 58 -39.44 12.01 -5.48
CA ILE A 58 -39.54 10.86 -6.39
C ILE A 58 -38.27 10.70 -7.24
N LEU A 59 -37.66 11.81 -7.69
CA LEU A 59 -36.39 11.79 -8.43
C LEU A 59 -35.21 11.32 -7.58
N LEU A 60 -35.22 11.63 -6.28
CA LEU A 60 -34.26 11.11 -5.30
C LEU A 60 -34.57 9.68 -4.84
N GLY A 61 -35.68 9.08 -5.29
CA GLY A 61 -36.09 7.74 -4.88
C GLY A 61 -36.64 7.65 -3.45
N THR A 62 -37.03 8.77 -2.84
CA THR A 62 -37.65 8.75 -1.51
C THR A 62 -39.14 8.40 -1.61
N PRO A 63 -39.64 7.49 -0.75
CA PRO A 63 -41.03 7.08 -0.79
C PRO A 63 -41.93 8.23 -0.34
N THR A 64 -42.91 8.59 -1.18
CA THR A 64 -43.88 9.65 -0.89
C THR A 64 -45.30 9.07 -0.84
N LYS A 65 -46.12 9.57 0.09
CA LYS A 65 -47.53 9.17 0.21
C LYS A 65 -48.35 9.92 -0.84
N LEU A 66 -48.62 9.27 -1.97
CA LEU A 66 -49.50 9.79 -3.02
C LEU A 66 -50.57 8.76 -3.40
N VAL A 67 -51.78 9.26 -3.66
CA VAL A 67 -52.88 8.50 -4.27
C VAL A 67 -53.03 9.01 -5.71
N PRO A 68 -52.38 8.40 -6.70
CA PRO A 68 -52.42 8.85 -8.08
C PRO A 68 -53.75 8.51 -8.77
N ARG A 69 -54.21 9.37 -9.68
CA ARG A 69 -55.27 9.05 -10.65
C ARG A 69 -54.70 8.17 -11.77
N THR A 70 -55.54 7.43 -12.49
CA THR A 70 -55.14 6.44 -13.51
C THR A 70 -54.16 6.99 -14.57
N GLY A 71 -54.33 8.25 -15.01
CA GLY A 71 -53.41 8.90 -15.96
C GLY A 71 -52.09 9.41 -15.36
N GLN A 72 -52.04 9.64 -14.05
CA GLN A 72 -50.81 10.04 -13.33
C GLN A 72 -49.88 8.84 -13.10
N TYR A 73 -50.45 7.64 -13.03
CA TYR A 73 -49.72 6.41 -12.72
C TYR A 73 -48.64 6.09 -13.76
N LEU A 74 -48.99 6.17 -15.05
CA LEU A 74 -48.05 5.87 -16.14
C LEU A 74 -46.85 6.82 -16.14
N PHE A 75 -47.08 8.12 -15.92
CA PHE A 75 -46.03 9.13 -15.82
C PHE A 75 -45.14 8.89 -14.60
N LEU A 76 -45.73 8.67 -13.42
CA LEU A 76 -44.99 8.40 -12.18
C LEU A 76 -44.13 7.14 -12.29
N ALA A 77 -44.67 6.07 -12.90
CA ALA A 77 -43.93 4.83 -13.12
C ALA A 77 -42.71 5.06 -14.03
N ALA A 78 -42.87 5.80 -15.13
CA ALA A 78 -41.76 6.16 -16.02
C ALA A 78 -40.69 6.99 -15.29
N CYS A 79 -41.11 7.97 -14.47
CA CYS A 79 -40.19 8.77 -13.66
C CYS A 79 -39.45 7.93 -12.61
N MET A 80 -40.11 6.97 -11.96
CA MET A 80 -39.45 6.07 -11.00
C MET A 80 -38.41 5.18 -11.67
N VAL A 81 -38.72 4.60 -12.83
CA VAL A 81 -37.75 3.80 -13.60
C VAL A 81 -36.54 4.65 -13.99
N PHE A 82 -36.77 5.87 -14.46
CA PHE A 82 -35.69 6.82 -14.76
C PHE A 82 -34.83 7.13 -13.52
N SER A 83 -35.44 7.44 -12.38
CA SER A 83 -34.73 7.69 -11.11
C SER A 83 -33.85 6.51 -10.71
N ILE A 84 -34.37 5.28 -10.78
CA ILE A 84 -33.63 4.06 -10.42
C ILE A 84 -32.41 3.90 -11.34
N ILE A 85 -32.56 4.12 -12.64
CA ILE A 85 -31.47 4.02 -13.60
C ILE A 85 -30.39 5.08 -13.30
N ILE A 86 -30.77 6.34 -13.13
CA ILE A 86 -29.81 7.42 -12.87
C ILE A 86 -29.10 7.24 -11.53
N LEU A 87 -29.81 6.87 -10.47
CA LEU A 87 -29.22 6.59 -9.16
C LEU A 87 -28.27 5.39 -9.23
N GLY A 88 -28.63 4.33 -9.95
CA GLY A 88 -27.77 3.17 -10.16
C GLY A 88 -26.47 3.52 -10.91
N VAL A 89 -26.57 4.28 -11.99
CA VAL A 89 -25.39 4.76 -12.75
C VAL A 89 -24.52 5.68 -11.88
N PHE A 90 -25.13 6.59 -11.13
CA PHE A 90 -24.40 7.48 -10.23
C PHE A 90 -23.65 6.71 -9.13
N GLN A 91 -24.32 5.77 -8.45
CA GLN A 91 -23.70 4.91 -7.44
C GLN A 91 -22.57 4.06 -8.03
N GLY A 92 -22.75 3.49 -9.22
CA GLY A 92 -21.71 2.74 -9.92
C GLY A 92 -20.50 3.60 -10.27
N SER A 93 -20.72 4.82 -10.75
CA SER A 93 -19.64 5.78 -11.03
C SER A 93 -18.91 6.21 -9.76
N LEU A 94 -19.63 6.46 -8.67
CA LEU A 94 -19.01 6.78 -7.38
C LEU A 94 -18.15 5.62 -6.88
N PHE A 95 -18.67 4.39 -6.94
CA PHE A 95 -17.91 3.21 -6.53
C PHE A 95 -16.63 3.06 -7.36
N LYS A 96 -16.70 3.25 -8.68
CA LYS A 96 -15.52 3.27 -9.55
C LYS A 96 -14.54 4.37 -9.13
N ASN A 97 -15.00 5.60 -8.93
CA ASN A 97 -14.15 6.73 -8.55
C ASN A 97 -13.50 6.58 -7.15
N TYR A 98 -14.14 5.86 -6.22
CA TYR A 98 -13.56 5.56 -4.91
C TYR A 98 -12.59 4.37 -4.94
N THR A 99 -12.77 3.43 -5.87
CA THR A 99 -11.92 2.24 -5.97
C THR A 99 -10.72 2.44 -6.88
N THR A 100 -10.82 3.30 -7.90
CA THR A 100 -9.75 3.61 -8.84
C THR A 100 -9.26 5.03 -8.68
N THR A 101 -7.94 5.23 -8.66
CA THR A 101 -7.32 6.56 -8.66
C THR A 101 -7.47 7.22 -10.04
N THR A 102 -8.22 8.32 -10.11
CA THR A 102 -8.35 9.14 -11.32
C THR A 102 -7.26 10.22 -11.35
N TYR A 103 -6.65 10.43 -12.52
CA TYR A 103 -5.63 11.45 -12.77
C TYR A 103 -6.16 12.49 -13.77
N TYR A 104 -5.56 13.68 -13.79
CA TYR A 104 -5.80 14.63 -14.88
C TYR A 104 -5.32 14.05 -16.22
N ALA A 105 -5.73 14.66 -17.33
CA ALA A 105 -5.19 14.31 -18.64
C ALA A 105 -3.68 14.58 -18.66
N ASP A 106 -2.92 13.64 -19.20
CA ASP A 106 -1.50 13.81 -19.46
C ASP A 106 -1.29 14.70 -20.70
N ILE A 107 -0.07 15.20 -20.87
CA ILE A 107 0.34 15.95 -22.06
C ILE A 107 0.93 14.93 -23.03
N ASP A 108 0.17 14.58 -24.08
CA ASP A 108 0.52 13.51 -25.00
C ASP A 108 1.07 14.04 -26.33
N THR A 109 0.75 15.29 -26.68
CA THR A 109 1.19 15.92 -27.94
C THR A 109 2.16 17.08 -27.73
N LEU A 110 2.96 17.40 -28.75
CA LEU A 110 3.86 18.56 -28.70
C LEU A 110 3.09 19.89 -28.72
N GLU A 111 1.89 19.91 -29.30
CA GLU A 111 1.01 21.09 -29.30
C GLU A 111 0.46 21.37 -27.89
N GLU A 112 0.01 20.33 -27.17
CA GLU A 112 -0.39 20.45 -25.77
C GLU A 112 0.77 20.89 -24.88
N LEU A 113 1.99 20.41 -25.16
CA LEU A 113 3.19 20.86 -24.47
C LEU A 113 3.43 22.36 -24.68
N ASP A 114 3.30 22.86 -25.92
CA ASP A 114 3.46 24.29 -26.20
C ASP A 114 2.38 25.13 -25.46
N GLN A 115 1.14 24.64 -25.43
CA GLN A 115 0.02 25.26 -24.70
C GLN A 115 0.19 25.23 -23.19
N SER A 116 0.84 24.19 -22.64
CA SER A 116 1.10 24.07 -21.20
C SER A 116 2.01 25.18 -20.66
N GLY A 117 2.79 25.83 -21.54
CA GLY A 117 3.72 26.89 -21.18
C GLY A 117 4.98 26.42 -20.45
N LEU A 118 5.18 25.10 -20.32
CA LEU A 118 6.36 24.54 -19.68
C LEU A 118 7.62 24.80 -20.51
N PRO A 119 8.68 25.39 -19.94
CA PRO A 119 9.96 25.53 -20.63
C PRO A 119 10.63 24.16 -20.79
N VAL A 120 11.24 23.92 -21.95
CA VAL A 120 11.88 22.64 -22.28
C VAL A 120 13.38 22.71 -22.02
N ALA A 121 13.86 21.96 -21.04
CA ALA A 121 15.28 21.85 -20.67
C ALA A 121 16.01 20.89 -21.60
N MET A 122 16.92 21.40 -22.43
CA MET A 122 17.70 20.57 -23.34
C MET A 122 18.96 21.29 -23.89
N THR A 123 19.97 20.51 -24.28
CA THR A 123 21.31 21.02 -24.64
C THR A 123 21.56 21.12 -26.14
N VAL A 124 20.81 20.37 -26.96
CA VAL A 124 21.17 19.98 -28.33
C VAL A 124 20.29 20.64 -29.40
N TRP A 125 19.51 21.67 -29.07
CA TRP A 125 18.54 22.27 -30.01
C TRP A 125 19.18 22.82 -31.27
N ARG A 126 20.44 23.25 -31.17
CA ARG A 126 21.22 23.76 -32.29
C ARG A 126 21.40 22.74 -33.42
N PHE A 127 21.25 21.45 -33.14
CA PHE A 127 21.35 20.38 -34.13
C PHE A 127 19.99 19.93 -34.68
N MET A 128 18.89 20.47 -34.17
CA MET A 128 17.53 20.17 -34.63
C MET A 128 17.08 21.24 -35.63
N LYS A 129 16.59 20.81 -36.79
CA LYS A 129 15.98 21.74 -37.75
C LYS A 129 14.59 22.12 -37.26
N ALA A 130 14.32 23.42 -37.19
CA ALA A 130 13.00 23.94 -36.84
C ALA A 130 12.14 24.03 -38.10
N ASP A 131 11.73 22.87 -38.61
CA ASP A 131 10.99 22.76 -39.89
C ASP A 131 9.51 23.17 -39.76
N SER A 132 8.98 23.30 -38.54
CA SER A 132 7.60 23.72 -38.26
C SER A 132 7.53 24.93 -37.33
N ASP A 133 6.44 25.70 -37.44
CA ASP A 133 6.20 26.85 -36.55
C ASP A 133 6.07 26.42 -35.08
N LEU A 134 5.50 25.24 -34.81
CA LEU A 134 5.45 24.64 -33.48
C LEU A 134 6.86 24.44 -32.90
N MET A 135 7.78 23.88 -33.69
CA MET A 135 9.16 23.68 -33.26
C MET A 135 9.89 25.00 -32.99
N ARG A 136 9.59 26.06 -33.75
CA ARG A 136 10.12 27.41 -33.49
C ARG A 136 9.58 28.00 -32.18
N ARG A 137 8.29 27.79 -31.87
CA ARG A 137 7.70 28.24 -30.60
C ARG A 137 8.31 27.49 -29.41
N LEU A 138 8.45 26.17 -29.51
CA LEU A 138 9.11 25.36 -28.49
C LEU A 138 10.58 25.75 -28.32
N GLN A 139 11.28 26.06 -29.40
CA GLN A 139 12.65 26.60 -29.36
C GLN A 139 12.74 27.89 -28.57
N ASN A 140 11.83 28.84 -28.77
CA ASN A 140 11.84 30.09 -28.01
C ASN A 140 11.58 29.89 -26.51
N LYS A 141 11.00 28.75 -26.11
CA LYS A 141 10.73 28.36 -24.71
C LYS A 141 11.80 27.41 -24.12
N THR A 142 12.93 27.19 -24.80
CA THR A 142 13.97 26.27 -24.29
C THR A 142 14.86 26.91 -23.25
N ILE A 143 15.24 26.11 -22.26
CA ILE A 143 16.22 26.45 -21.23
C ILE A 143 17.39 25.47 -21.31
N ARG A 144 18.57 25.89 -20.84
CA ARG A 144 19.74 25.01 -20.79
C ARG A 144 19.53 23.91 -19.76
N LYS A 145 19.72 22.65 -20.17
CA LYS A 145 19.70 21.49 -19.27
C LYS A 145 20.81 21.61 -18.22
N TYR A 146 20.48 21.28 -16.97
CA TYR A 146 21.38 21.19 -15.82
C TYR A 146 21.32 19.78 -15.20
N GLN A 147 22.22 19.48 -14.26
CA GLN A 147 22.42 18.13 -13.71
C GLN A 147 21.11 17.51 -13.16
N ASP A 148 20.32 18.32 -12.44
CA ASP A 148 19.11 17.88 -11.73
C ASP A 148 17.81 18.23 -12.47
N SER A 149 17.86 18.50 -13.78
CA SER A 149 16.67 18.89 -14.54
C SER A 149 15.55 17.85 -14.44
N ILE A 150 15.88 16.56 -14.41
CA ILE A 150 14.88 15.50 -14.30
C ILE A 150 14.21 15.44 -12.92
N ASP A 151 14.93 15.80 -11.86
CA ASP A 151 14.36 15.91 -10.51
C ASP A 151 13.40 17.10 -10.43
N SER A 152 13.71 18.20 -11.13
CA SER A 152 12.79 19.32 -11.28
C SER A 152 11.53 18.95 -12.08
N VAL A 153 11.64 18.14 -13.14
CA VAL A 153 10.44 17.61 -13.84
C VAL A 153 9.59 16.78 -12.88
N ALA A 154 10.19 15.85 -12.13
CA ALA A 154 9.47 14.92 -11.26
C ALA A 154 8.82 15.61 -10.05
N TYR A 155 9.57 16.45 -9.33
CA TYR A 155 9.16 16.98 -8.03
C TYR A 155 8.71 18.44 -8.07
N GLN A 156 9.38 19.29 -8.85
CA GLN A 156 9.04 20.71 -8.94
C GLN A 156 7.95 20.98 -9.99
N ARG A 157 7.82 20.09 -10.99
CA ARG A 157 6.78 20.12 -12.03
C ARG A 157 6.71 21.43 -12.81
N ASN A 158 7.83 22.15 -12.88
CA ASN A 158 7.94 23.50 -13.45
C ASN A 158 8.61 23.54 -14.82
N ILE A 159 9.22 22.43 -15.24
CA ILE A 159 9.93 22.32 -16.51
C ILE A 159 9.58 20.99 -17.19
N ALA A 160 9.77 20.95 -18.50
CA ALA A 160 9.86 19.72 -19.27
C ALA A 160 11.34 19.46 -19.62
N MET A 161 11.72 18.22 -19.95
CA MET A 161 13.08 17.88 -20.35
C MET A 161 13.08 17.02 -21.61
N CYS A 162 14.11 17.14 -22.45
CA CYS A 162 14.28 16.24 -23.60
C CYS A 162 15.42 15.25 -23.35
N GLU A 163 15.17 13.98 -23.68
CA GLU A 163 16.17 12.91 -23.60
C GLU A 163 15.81 11.74 -24.53
N THR A 164 16.67 10.72 -24.59
CA THR A 164 16.40 9.51 -25.36
C THR A 164 15.27 8.70 -24.72
N LYS A 165 14.33 8.20 -25.55
CA LYS A 165 13.14 7.46 -25.09
C LYS A 165 13.49 6.26 -24.21
N SER A 166 14.50 5.47 -24.60
CA SER A 166 14.95 4.29 -23.85
C SER A 166 15.43 4.67 -22.44
N TYR A 167 16.24 5.72 -22.33
CA TYR A 167 16.73 6.22 -21.04
C TYR A 167 15.59 6.75 -20.15
N LEU A 168 14.62 7.46 -20.73
CA LEU A 168 13.44 7.93 -19.99
C LEU A 168 12.59 6.76 -19.48
N GLN A 169 12.34 5.76 -20.32
CA GLN A 169 11.60 4.55 -19.94
C GLN A 169 12.30 3.78 -18.83
N PHE A 170 13.63 3.67 -18.89
CA PHE A 170 14.43 3.10 -17.81
C PHE A 170 14.25 3.88 -16.50
N LEU A 171 14.43 5.20 -16.52
CA LEU A 171 14.32 6.04 -15.33
C LEU A 171 12.93 6.04 -14.68
N MET A 172 11.87 5.97 -15.51
CA MET A 172 10.49 5.85 -15.06
C MET A 172 10.19 4.56 -14.31
N LYS A 173 10.85 3.45 -14.68
CA LYS A 173 10.66 2.15 -14.02
C LYS A 173 11.50 1.99 -12.76
N THR A 174 12.56 2.78 -12.63
CA THR A 174 13.62 2.54 -11.66
C THR A 174 13.68 3.60 -10.56
N LYS A 175 13.85 4.87 -10.94
CA LYS A 175 14.17 5.96 -10.00
C LYS A 175 12.97 6.85 -9.67
N TYR A 176 12.11 7.13 -10.66
CA TYR A 176 11.03 8.11 -10.52
C TYR A 176 9.66 7.44 -10.37
N VAL A 177 9.56 6.62 -9.33
CA VAL A 177 8.35 5.88 -8.99
C VAL A 177 7.81 6.41 -7.65
N ASP A 178 6.52 6.74 -7.61
CA ASP A 178 5.79 7.11 -6.40
C ASP A 178 5.68 5.90 -5.45
N ASN A 179 5.36 6.13 -4.18
CA ASN A 179 5.21 5.05 -3.19
C ASN A 179 4.14 4.01 -3.59
N ASP A 180 3.19 4.41 -4.43
CA ASP A 180 2.13 3.55 -4.97
C ASP A 180 2.58 2.73 -6.20
N GLY A 181 3.85 2.81 -6.61
CA GLY A 181 4.37 2.16 -7.82
C GLY A 181 4.05 2.90 -9.13
N SER A 182 3.43 4.08 -9.05
CA SER A 182 3.07 4.90 -10.22
C SER A 182 4.26 5.78 -10.67
N PRO A 183 4.53 5.95 -11.97
CA PRO A 183 5.62 6.82 -12.42
C PRO A 183 5.31 8.30 -12.14
N LEU A 184 6.31 9.05 -11.68
CA LEU A 184 6.22 10.51 -11.46
C LEU A 184 6.39 11.32 -12.76
N LEU A 185 6.88 10.66 -13.80
CA LEU A 185 7.20 11.23 -15.10
C LEU A 185 6.26 10.65 -16.16
N HIS A 186 6.05 11.40 -17.22
CA HIS A 186 5.32 10.98 -18.41
C HIS A 186 6.12 11.34 -19.66
N VAL A 187 6.24 10.42 -20.60
CA VAL A 187 6.90 10.69 -21.89
C VAL A 187 5.81 11.05 -22.87
N VAL A 188 5.92 12.24 -23.48
CA VAL A 188 5.03 12.70 -24.54
C VAL A 188 5.10 11.70 -25.70
N ASP A 189 3.95 11.29 -26.23
CA ASP A 189 3.86 10.26 -27.27
C ASP A 189 4.54 10.74 -28.57
N GLU A 190 4.40 12.04 -28.86
CA GLU A 190 5.08 12.70 -29.96
C GLU A 190 6.53 13.08 -29.61
N CYS A 191 7.48 12.44 -30.30
CA CYS A 191 8.90 12.71 -30.14
C CYS A 191 9.38 13.81 -31.10
N LEU A 192 10.32 14.64 -30.63
CA LEU A 192 10.85 15.78 -31.40
C LEU A 192 11.64 15.36 -32.64
N THR A 193 12.41 14.27 -32.52
CA THR A 193 13.18 13.72 -33.64
C THR A 193 13.66 12.30 -33.34
N THR A 194 13.90 11.54 -34.39
CA THR A 194 14.52 10.21 -34.35
C THR A 194 15.93 10.30 -34.92
N PHE A 195 16.91 9.78 -34.18
CA PHE A 195 18.29 9.68 -34.65
C PHE A 195 18.79 8.25 -34.41
N LEU A 196 19.70 7.81 -35.28
CA LEU A 196 20.37 6.52 -35.14
C LEU A 196 21.59 6.69 -34.23
N MET A 197 21.68 5.84 -33.21
CA MET A 197 22.87 5.77 -32.38
C MET A 197 23.88 4.85 -33.06
N GLY A 198 25.06 5.37 -33.34
CA GLY A 198 26.12 4.63 -34.03
C GLY A 198 27.46 4.79 -33.33
N ASN A 199 28.30 3.76 -33.43
CA ASN A 199 29.66 3.82 -32.92
C ASN A 199 30.54 4.63 -33.88
N LEU A 200 31.28 5.59 -33.34
CA LEU A 200 32.19 6.41 -34.12
C LEU A 200 33.49 5.64 -34.36
N MET A 201 33.94 5.61 -35.62
CA MET A 201 35.18 4.98 -36.03
C MET A 201 36.04 5.97 -36.83
N PRO A 202 37.37 5.94 -36.70
CA PRO A 202 38.26 6.74 -37.53
C PRO A 202 38.04 6.45 -39.02
N LYS A 203 38.07 7.50 -39.84
CA LYS A 203 37.96 7.36 -41.29
C LYS A 203 39.11 6.49 -41.81
N GLY A 204 38.78 5.47 -42.60
CA GLY A 204 39.75 4.52 -43.14
C GLY A 204 40.12 3.37 -42.19
N SER A 205 39.45 3.24 -41.03
CA SER A 205 39.65 2.08 -40.15
C SER A 205 39.36 0.76 -40.86
N ALA A 206 40.35 -0.14 -40.88
CA ALA A 206 40.21 -1.50 -41.42
C ALA A 206 39.15 -2.31 -40.66
N PHE A 207 38.80 -1.92 -39.44
CA PHE A 207 37.82 -2.60 -38.62
C PHE A 207 36.37 -2.23 -38.94
N LEU A 208 36.13 -1.16 -39.71
CA LEU A 208 34.77 -0.66 -39.96
C LEU A 208 33.85 -1.75 -40.56
N THR A 209 34.35 -2.50 -41.54
CA THR A 209 33.59 -3.57 -42.20
C THR A 209 33.30 -4.73 -41.24
N VAL A 210 34.29 -5.10 -40.42
CA VAL A 210 34.16 -6.16 -39.41
C VAL A 210 33.13 -5.77 -38.36
N PHE A 211 33.23 -4.57 -37.79
CA PHE A 211 32.28 -4.07 -36.78
C PHE A 211 30.87 -3.96 -37.34
N ASN A 212 30.69 -3.39 -38.54
CA ASN A 212 29.38 -3.30 -39.16
C ASN A 212 28.75 -4.69 -39.34
N ASN A 213 29.50 -5.68 -39.84
CA ASN A 213 29.00 -7.05 -40.01
C ASN A 213 28.60 -7.69 -38.66
N VAL A 214 29.40 -7.51 -37.62
CA VAL A 214 29.08 -8.03 -36.27
C VAL A 214 27.85 -7.33 -35.71
N ILE A 215 27.80 -5.99 -35.74
CA ILE A 215 26.67 -5.22 -35.22
C ILE A 215 25.38 -5.58 -35.96
N THR A 216 25.43 -5.71 -37.29
CA THR A 216 24.30 -6.15 -38.11
C THR A 216 23.81 -7.52 -37.66
N LYS A 217 24.69 -8.53 -37.56
CA LYS A 217 24.30 -9.88 -37.10
C LYS A 217 23.70 -9.88 -35.70
N VAL A 218 24.29 -9.14 -34.76
CA VAL A 218 23.80 -9.06 -33.37
C VAL A 218 22.44 -8.35 -33.31
N THR A 219 22.24 -7.31 -34.13
CA THR A 219 20.97 -6.56 -34.20
C THR A 219 19.87 -7.37 -34.89
N GLU A 220 20.17 -8.00 -36.04
CA GLU A 220 19.24 -8.85 -36.78
C GLU A 220 18.85 -10.12 -36.00
N ALA A 221 19.76 -10.64 -35.17
CA ALA A 221 19.46 -11.72 -34.24
C ALA A 221 18.61 -11.27 -33.02
N GLY A 222 18.32 -9.97 -32.88
CA GLY A 222 17.53 -9.42 -31.77
C GLY A 222 18.25 -9.40 -30.42
N LEU A 223 19.57 -9.68 -30.39
CA LEU A 223 20.34 -9.76 -29.15
C LEU A 223 20.43 -8.42 -28.43
N THR A 224 20.44 -7.30 -29.18
CA THR A 224 20.47 -5.94 -28.61
C THR A 224 19.20 -5.64 -27.81
N VAL A 225 18.03 -5.98 -28.36
CA VAL A 225 16.73 -5.81 -27.69
C VAL A 225 16.62 -6.70 -26.46
N LYS A 226 17.07 -7.96 -26.60
CA LYS A 226 17.08 -8.90 -25.47
C LYS A 226 17.97 -8.37 -24.33
N TRP A 227 19.20 -7.95 -24.64
CA TRP A 227 20.12 -7.43 -23.62
C TRP A 227 19.59 -6.18 -22.94
N ASP A 228 18.97 -5.26 -23.67
CA ASP A 228 18.37 -4.05 -23.08
C ASP A 228 17.28 -4.43 -22.08
N ASN A 229 16.37 -5.34 -22.46
CA ASN A 229 15.32 -5.83 -21.57
C ASN A 229 15.89 -6.56 -20.35
N ASP A 230 16.83 -7.49 -20.54
CA ASP A 230 17.45 -8.24 -19.44
C ASP A 230 18.14 -7.30 -18.43
N ILE A 231 18.82 -6.26 -18.92
CA ILE A 231 19.48 -5.25 -18.06
C ILE A 231 18.43 -4.42 -17.32
N VAL A 232 17.42 -3.88 -18.02
CA VAL A 232 16.35 -3.09 -17.40
C VAL A 232 15.62 -3.91 -16.34
N ASP A 233 15.30 -5.16 -16.63
CA ASP A 233 14.60 -6.06 -15.71
C ASP A 233 15.48 -6.41 -14.51
N SER A 234 16.76 -6.73 -14.71
CA SER A 234 17.68 -7.03 -13.61
C SER A 234 17.86 -5.84 -12.65
N LEU A 235 17.99 -4.62 -13.19
CA LEU A 235 18.12 -3.39 -12.39
C LEU A 235 16.81 -3.05 -11.68
N THR A 236 15.67 -3.24 -12.34
CA THR A 236 14.34 -3.05 -11.75
C THR A 236 14.14 -4.03 -10.59
N VAL A 237 14.48 -5.32 -10.78
CA VAL A 237 14.43 -6.34 -9.73
C VAL A 237 15.38 -5.99 -8.59
N GLU A 238 16.61 -5.57 -8.87
CA GLU A 238 17.57 -5.16 -7.84
C GLU A 238 17.05 -3.98 -7.02
N GLN A 239 16.45 -2.97 -7.65
CA GLN A 239 15.83 -1.86 -6.94
C GLN A 239 14.60 -2.27 -6.16
N MET A 240 13.74 -3.15 -6.68
CA MET A 240 12.64 -3.73 -5.92
C MET A 240 13.16 -4.53 -4.71
N ILE A 241 14.26 -5.27 -4.87
CA ILE A 241 14.97 -5.96 -3.78
C ILE A 241 15.54 -4.94 -2.80
N ASN A 242 16.08 -3.81 -3.24
CA ASN A 242 16.63 -2.78 -2.35
C ASN A 242 15.55 -1.96 -1.65
N LEU A 243 14.41 -1.67 -2.29
CA LEU A 243 13.25 -1.05 -1.67
C LEU A 243 12.62 -1.99 -0.64
N SER A 244 12.46 -3.27 -0.99
CA SER A 244 12.02 -4.29 -0.03
C SER A 244 13.05 -4.54 1.06
N ARG A 245 14.36 -4.50 0.77
CA ARG A 245 15.43 -4.56 1.77
C ARG A 245 15.52 -3.30 2.62
N ASN A 246 15.16 -2.12 2.15
CA ASN A 246 15.12 -0.91 2.97
C ASN A 246 13.86 -0.87 3.85
N GLN A 247 12.75 -1.43 3.36
CA GLN A 247 11.60 -1.74 4.20
C GLN A 247 11.87 -2.90 5.17
N ALA A 248 12.72 -3.85 4.78
CA ALA A 248 13.05 -5.02 5.57
C ALA A 248 14.36 -4.91 6.37
N SER A 249 15.18 -3.86 6.21
CA SER A 249 16.46 -3.69 6.93
C SER A 249 16.25 -3.36 8.40
N MET A 250 15.02 -3.02 8.79
CA MET A 250 14.61 -2.97 10.19
C MET A 250 14.09 -4.32 10.75
N ILE A 251 13.97 -5.35 9.90
CA ILE A 251 13.48 -6.71 10.22
C ILE A 251 14.65 -7.72 10.36
N TYR A 252 15.88 -7.31 10.04
CA TYR A 252 17.06 -8.20 9.99
C TYR A 252 18.18 -7.86 10.99
N THR A 253 17.95 -7.01 11.98
CA THR A 253 18.92 -6.90 13.08
C THR A 253 18.83 -8.14 13.96
N GLU A 254 19.97 -8.76 14.29
CA GLU A 254 20.02 -9.95 15.18
C GLU A 254 19.27 -9.72 16.49
N ASP A 255 19.33 -8.48 17.00
CA ASP A 255 18.58 -8.01 18.16
C ASP A 255 17.08 -8.32 18.10
N TYR A 256 16.46 -8.25 16.92
CA TYR A 256 15.03 -8.52 16.73
C TYR A 256 14.71 -9.97 17.06
N TRP A 257 15.53 -10.89 16.54
CA TRP A 257 15.34 -12.33 16.75
C TRP A 257 15.73 -12.74 18.17
N LEU A 258 16.69 -12.06 18.79
CA LEU A 258 17.08 -12.32 20.18
C LEU A 258 15.95 -12.01 21.17
N VAL A 259 15.15 -10.97 20.91
CA VAL A 259 13.94 -10.65 21.70
C VAL A 259 12.93 -11.78 21.61
N TYR A 260 12.62 -12.25 20.40
CA TYR A 260 11.68 -13.35 20.18
C TYR A 260 12.18 -14.65 20.83
N GLN A 261 13.47 -14.95 20.68
CA GLN A 261 14.12 -16.09 21.34
C GLN A 261 13.95 -16.01 22.86
N SER A 262 14.18 -14.84 23.46
CA SER A 262 14.02 -14.63 24.91
C SER A 262 12.56 -14.77 25.35
N HIS A 263 11.63 -14.22 24.57
CA HIS A 263 10.19 -14.30 24.85
C HIS A 263 9.66 -15.74 24.80
N PHE A 264 10.15 -16.54 23.84
CA PHE A 264 9.71 -17.92 23.61
C PHE A 264 10.61 -18.99 24.25
N LEU A 265 11.55 -18.63 25.13
CA LEU A 265 12.57 -19.53 25.73
C LEU A 265 12.06 -20.86 26.34
N PHE A 266 10.79 -21.02 26.70
CA PHE A 266 10.28 -22.30 27.24
C PHE A 266 9.19 -22.93 26.38
N VAL A 267 8.95 -22.36 25.19
CA VAL A 267 7.94 -22.84 24.25
C VAL A 267 8.48 -23.98 23.39
N ASN A 268 7.78 -25.11 23.45
CA ASN A 268 8.10 -26.28 22.61
C ASN A 268 7.52 -26.12 21.21
N PHE A 269 6.26 -25.66 21.10
CA PHE A 269 5.56 -25.54 19.82
C PHE A 269 5.20 -24.08 19.53
N LEU A 270 5.73 -23.54 18.44
CA LEU A 270 5.39 -22.21 17.97
C LEU A 270 4.37 -22.30 16.83
N THR A 271 3.17 -21.76 17.06
CA THR A 271 2.16 -21.64 16.01
C THR A 271 2.17 -20.22 15.44
N VAL A 272 2.56 -20.09 14.17
CA VAL A 272 2.48 -18.83 13.43
C VAL A 272 1.10 -18.72 12.79
N GLN A 273 0.29 -17.78 13.26
CA GLN A 273 -1.03 -17.49 12.72
C GLN A 273 -0.96 -16.24 11.84
N VAL A 274 -1.31 -16.39 10.57
CA VAL A 274 -1.37 -15.27 9.63
C VAL A 274 -2.82 -14.86 9.45
N LEU A 275 -3.16 -13.67 9.94
CA LEU A 275 -4.49 -13.09 9.83
C LEU A 275 -4.57 -12.24 8.55
N GLN A 276 -5.32 -12.73 7.56
CA GLN A 276 -5.32 -12.18 6.21
C GLN A 276 -6.63 -11.48 5.86
N THR A 277 -6.47 -10.39 5.10
CA THR A 277 -7.52 -9.75 4.32
C THR A 277 -7.18 -9.88 2.84
N SER A 278 -8.19 -9.88 1.95
CA SER A 278 -8.00 -10.06 0.50
C SER A 278 -7.00 -9.07 -0.12
N LYS A 279 -6.90 -7.86 0.43
CA LYS A 279 -6.09 -6.76 -0.11
C LYS A 279 -4.58 -6.90 0.09
N HIS A 280 -4.12 -7.62 1.11
CA HIS A 280 -2.69 -7.62 1.52
C HIS A 280 -2.04 -9.00 1.59
N ARG A 281 -2.67 -10.00 0.95
CA ARG A 281 -2.27 -11.41 1.00
C ARG A 281 -0.81 -11.66 0.56
N SER A 282 -0.40 -11.10 -0.57
CA SER A 282 0.92 -11.35 -1.15
C SER A 282 2.05 -10.90 -0.21
N ALA A 283 1.94 -9.68 0.32
CA ALA A 283 2.94 -9.09 1.22
C ALA A 283 3.04 -9.84 2.56
N LEU A 284 1.89 -10.20 3.16
CA LEU A 284 1.83 -11.01 4.40
C LEU A 284 2.47 -12.39 4.22
N ASN A 285 2.21 -13.04 3.09
CA ASN A 285 2.78 -14.36 2.80
C ASN A 285 4.29 -14.30 2.61
N GLN A 286 4.78 -13.33 1.84
CA GLN A 286 6.21 -13.11 1.62
C GLN A 286 6.96 -12.82 2.93
N PHE A 287 6.37 -11.97 3.79
CA PHE A 287 6.92 -11.69 5.11
C PHE A 287 6.97 -12.96 5.96
N THR A 288 5.86 -13.70 6.04
CA THR A 288 5.76 -14.90 6.88
C THR A 288 6.76 -15.97 6.45
N GLN A 289 6.91 -16.21 5.14
CA GLN A 289 7.89 -17.17 4.63
C GLN A 289 9.33 -16.76 4.99
N SER A 290 9.65 -15.47 4.89
CA SER A 290 10.96 -14.94 5.26
C SER A 290 11.23 -15.11 6.76
N ALA A 291 10.25 -14.77 7.61
CA ALA A 291 10.33 -14.94 9.06
C ALA A 291 10.53 -16.42 9.45
N ILE A 292 9.78 -17.34 8.83
CA ILE A 292 9.92 -18.78 9.09
C ILE A 292 11.31 -19.28 8.71
N LYS A 293 11.84 -18.86 7.55
CA LYS A 293 13.19 -19.24 7.11
C LYS A 293 14.25 -18.84 8.13
N ILE A 294 14.11 -17.67 8.75
CA ILE A 294 15.04 -17.16 9.76
C ILE A 294 14.82 -17.87 11.10
N MET A 295 13.58 -18.03 11.56
CA MET A 295 13.29 -18.78 12.79
C MET A 295 13.83 -20.22 12.72
N ASN A 296 13.75 -20.86 11.55
CA ASN A 296 14.35 -22.19 11.32
C ASN A 296 15.88 -22.19 11.34
N SER A 297 16.54 -21.04 11.14
CA SER A 297 18.00 -20.94 11.29
C SER A 297 18.46 -20.83 12.74
N TYR A 298 17.54 -20.51 13.67
CA TYR A 298 17.80 -20.47 15.10
C TYR A 298 17.29 -21.78 15.75
N ASP A 299 18.22 -22.64 16.16
CA ASP A 299 18.03 -24.03 16.64
C ASP A 299 17.20 -24.22 17.94
N TYR A 300 16.30 -23.30 18.30
CA TYR A 300 15.62 -23.29 19.61
C TYR A 300 14.14 -23.73 19.57
N ILE A 301 13.46 -23.58 18.42
CA ILE A 301 12.02 -23.87 18.33
C ILE A 301 11.83 -25.30 17.80
N ILE A 302 11.24 -26.17 18.62
CA ILE A 302 11.15 -27.63 18.34
C ILE A 302 10.21 -27.91 17.15
N SER A 303 9.15 -27.11 16.98
CA SER A 303 8.23 -27.26 15.86
C SER A 303 7.49 -25.97 15.55
N ILE A 304 7.52 -25.55 14.28
CA ILE A 304 6.78 -24.38 13.77
C ILE A 304 5.57 -24.85 12.96
N LYS A 305 4.37 -24.37 13.33
CA LYS A 305 3.12 -24.67 12.62
C LYS A 305 2.52 -23.39 12.06
N THR A 306 2.31 -23.31 10.75
CA THR A 306 1.68 -22.14 10.13
C THR A 306 0.19 -22.38 9.89
N LYS A 307 -0.64 -21.43 10.32
CA LYS A 307 -2.10 -21.43 10.09
C LYS A 307 -2.50 -20.11 9.43
N GLU A 308 -3.02 -20.19 8.20
CA GLU A 308 -3.60 -19.03 7.53
C GLU A 308 -5.10 -18.92 7.86
N LYS A 309 -5.57 -17.70 8.17
CA LYS A 309 -6.96 -17.41 8.54
C LYS A 309 -7.46 -16.20 7.77
N PHE A 310 -8.67 -16.29 7.23
CA PHE A 310 -9.26 -15.29 6.33
C PHE A 310 -10.49 -14.65 6.97
N LEU A 311 -10.58 -13.32 6.88
CA LEU A 311 -11.81 -12.61 7.22
C LEU A 311 -12.83 -12.83 6.09
N THR A 312 -14.06 -13.24 6.43
CA THR A 312 -15.25 -13.34 5.53
C THR A 312 -15.35 -14.47 4.51
N GLU A 313 -14.45 -15.45 4.47
CA GLU A 313 -14.65 -16.65 3.65
C GLU A 313 -14.63 -17.91 4.54
N ASN A 314 -15.68 -18.75 4.45
CA ASN A 314 -15.73 -20.11 5.02
C ASN A 314 -14.75 -21.04 4.26
N ILE A 315 -13.49 -20.63 4.13
CA ILE A 315 -12.43 -21.41 3.53
C ILE A 315 -11.76 -22.17 4.66
N GLU A 316 -11.68 -23.50 4.51
CA GLU A 316 -10.94 -24.34 5.44
C GLU A 316 -9.52 -23.81 5.66
N PRO A 317 -9.05 -23.73 6.92
CA PRO A 317 -7.72 -23.24 7.22
C PRO A 317 -6.67 -24.09 6.50
N ARG A 318 -5.88 -23.49 5.61
CA ARG A 318 -4.72 -24.16 5.02
C ARG A 318 -3.66 -24.34 6.10
N LEU A 319 -3.38 -25.60 6.41
CA LEU A 319 -2.32 -26.03 7.31
C LEU A 319 -1.09 -26.37 6.50
N HIS A 320 -0.04 -25.58 6.66
CA HIS A 320 1.27 -25.91 6.13
C HIS A 320 2.13 -26.46 7.28
N TYR A 321 2.52 -27.73 7.17
CA TYR A 321 3.45 -28.38 8.09
C TYR A 321 4.86 -28.23 7.55
N TYR A 322 5.72 -27.52 8.28
CA TYR A 322 7.15 -27.53 8.04
C TYR A 322 7.78 -28.34 9.18
N ASN A 323 8.19 -29.58 8.89
CA ASN A 323 8.92 -30.41 9.85
C ASN A 323 10.39 -29.98 9.82
N ALA A 324 10.83 -29.25 10.85
CA ALA A 324 12.25 -28.97 11.07
C ALA A 324 12.86 -30.06 11.95
N THR A 325 14.05 -30.54 11.59
CA THR A 325 14.80 -31.53 12.37
C THR A 325 15.48 -30.90 13.58
N VAL A 326 15.26 -31.52 14.73
CA VAL A 326 15.72 -31.10 16.07
C VAL A 326 17.25 -31.13 16.19
N ARG A 327 17.85 -30.01 16.57
CA ARG A 327 19.12 -29.95 17.32
C ARG A 327 18.95 -29.00 18.50
N HIS A 328 19.45 -29.38 19.67
CA HIS A 328 19.27 -28.58 20.88
C HIS A 328 20.18 -27.34 20.80
N GLY A 329 19.60 -26.17 20.56
CA GLY A 329 20.31 -24.89 20.63
C GLY A 329 20.87 -24.62 22.03
N VAL A 330 22.07 -24.07 22.09
CA VAL A 330 22.73 -23.65 23.33
C VAL A 330 21.99 -22.42 23.87
N LEU A 331 21.46 -22.51 25.10
CA LEU A 331 20.90 -21.36 25.82
C LEU A 331 21.95 -20.24 25.90
N PRO A 332 21.56 -18.95 25.79
CA PRO A 332 22.41 -17.85 26.20
C PRO A 332 22.96 -18.12 27.62
N ASP A 333 24.22 -17.75 27.88
CA ASP A 333 24.89 -18.04 29.15
C ASP A 333 24.31 -17.17 30.28
N PHE A 334 23.14 -17.58 30.78
CA PHE A 334 22.50 -16.99 31.94
C PHE A 334 23.13 -17.56 33.21
N GLY A 335 23.51 -16.69 34.15
CA GLY A 335 23.96 -17.11 35.47
C GLY A 335 22.95 -18.07 36.13
N PRO A 336 23.41 -19.06 36.93
CA PRO A 336 22.56 -20.15 37.44
C PRO A 336 21.39 -19.69 38.33
N ILE A 337 21.52 -18.52 38.97
CA ILE A 337 20.49 -17.91 39.83
C ILE A 337 19.37 -17.28 38.96
N GLU A 338 19.75 -16.60 37.87
CA GLU A 338 18.80 -15.94 36.98
C GLU A 338 17.93 -16.93 36.21
N ARG A 339 18.49 -18.11 35.88
CA ARG A 339 17.76 -19.17 35.19
C ARG A 339 16.61 -19.73 36.03
N LYS A 340 16.81 -19.96 37.33
CA LYS A 340 15.78 -20.51 38.22
C LYS A 340 14.62 -19.53 38.42
N GLU A 341 14.93 -18.26 38.65
CA GLU A 341 13.90 -17.20 38.76
C GLU A 341 13.09 -17.05 37.48
N LEU A 342 13.74 -17.11 36.31
CA LEU A 342 13.08 -17.00 35.02
C LEU A 342 12.15 -18.19 34.73
N ILE A 343 12.57 -19.41 35.08
CA ILE A 343 11.73 -20.61 34.98
C ILE A 343 10.50 -20.45 35.88
N GLN A 344 10.69 -20.00 37.13
CA GLN A 344 9.57 -19.76 38.06
C GLN A 344 8.60 -18.70 37.53
N MET A 345 9.12 -17.55 37.06
CA MET A 345 8.33 -16.52 36.39
C MET A 345 7.51 -17.07 35.24
N LYS A 346 8.14 -17.74 34.27
CA LYS A 346 7.43 -18.24 33.10
C LYS A 346 6.43 -19.33 33.46
N SER A 347 6.72 -20.20 34.43
CA SER A 347 5.79 -21.25 34.88
C SER A 347 4.51 -20.69 35.52
N LEU A 348 4.56 -19.49 36.11
CA LEU A 348 3.40 -18.81 36.70
C LEU A 348 2.58 -18.05 35.66
N ILE A 349 3.24 -17.59 34.58
CA ILE A 349 2.66 -16.70 33.59
C ILE A 349 2.15 -17.47 32.36
N SER A 350 2.74 -18.61 32.02
CA SER A 350 2.38 -19.39 30.84
C SER A 350 2.52 -20.90 31.05
N ASP A 351 1.54 -21.65 30.54
CA ASP A 351 1.64 -23.11 30.45
C ASP A 351 2.61 -23.42 29.29
N ALA A 352 3.88 -23.62 29.65
CA ALA A 352 5.06 -23.42 28.81
C ALA A 352 5.09 -24.11 27.43
N ALA A 353 4.24 -25.07 27.11
CA ALA A 353 4.42 -25.88 25.90
C ALA A 353 4.10 -25.17 24.57
N GLU A 354 3.25 -24.14 24.54
CA GLU A 354 2.75 -23.54 23.28
C GLU A 354 2.89 -22.01 23.25
N GLY A 355 3.40 -21.51 22.13
CA GLY A 355 3.50 -20.09 21.81
C GLY A 355 2.83 -19.78 20.48
N TYR A 356 2.32 -18.55 20.36
CA TYR A 356 1.58 -18.09 19.21
C TYR A 356 2.20 -16.79 18.69
N VAL A 357 2.62 -16.78 17.43
CA VAL A 357 3.02 -15.56 16.72
C VAL A 357 1.88 -15.18 15.80
N ILE A 358 1.24 -14.06 16.05
CA ILE A 358 0.11 -13.58 15.25
C ILE A 358 0.64 -12.48 14.34
N VAL A 359 0.59 -12.74 13.05
CA VAL A 359 1.03 -11.82 12.00
C VAL A 359 -0.20 -11.23 11.35
N ALA A 360 -0.36 -9.90 11.42
CA ALA A 360 -1.49 -9.19 10.85
C ALA A 360 -1.02 -7.94 10.10
N TRP A 361 -1.84 -7.47 9.15
CA TRP A 361 -1.51 -6.22 8.47
C TRP A 361 -1.56 -5.03 9.43
N HIS A 362 -2.63 -4.89 10.24
CA HIS A 362 -2.89 -3.75 11.12
C HIS A 362 -3.63 -4.20 12.39
N PRO A 363 -3.49 -3.53 13.56
CA PRO A 363 -4.20 -3.87 14.82
C PRO A 363 -5.72 -4.07 14.66
N LYS A 364 -6.36 -3.19 13.89
CA LYS A 364 -7.78 -3.29 13.52
C LYS A 364 -8.19 -4.63 12.93
N VAL A 365 -7.31 -5.30 12.19
CA VAL A 365 -7.59 -6.65 11.66
C VAL A 365 -7.72 -7.65 12.80
N VAL A 366 -6.83 -7.57 13.80
CA VAL A 366 -6.90 -8.43 14.99
C VAL A 366 -8.19 -8.16 15.77
N HIS A 367 -8.58 -6.89 15.94
CA HIS A 367 -9.88 -6.55 16.55
C HIS A 367 -11.05 -7.19 15.81
N GLN A 368 -11.07 -7.14 14.48
CA GLN A 368 -12.13 -7.79 13.68
C GLN A 368 -12.17 -9.30 13.88
N PHE A 369 -11.02 -9.97 13.96
CA PHE A 369 -10.97 -11.40 14.27
C PHE A 369 -11.43 -11.70 15.71
N LEU A 370 -11.07 -10.85 16.68
CA LEU A 370 -11.56 -10.97 18.07
C LEU A 370 -13.09 -10.81 18.15
N ASP A 371 -13.66 -9.91 17.36
CA ASP A 371 -15.11 -9.68 17.28
C ASP A 371 -15.86 -10.83 16.59
N GLN A 372 -15.25 -11.46 15.59
CA GLN A 372 -15.86 -12.58 14.84
C GLN A 372 -15.74 -13.91 15.57
N ASP A 373 -14.51 -14.32 15.90
CA ASP A 373 -14.22 -15.53 16.66
C ASP A 373 -12.87 -15.38 17.37
N TYR A 374 -12.93 -14.94 18.63
CA TYR A 374 -11.74 -14.72 19.45
C TYR A 374 -10.86 -15.96 19.61
N ARG A 375 -11.40 -17.18 19.47
CA ARG A 375 -10.62 -18.42 19.61
C ARG A 375 -9.61 -18.58 18.48
N ILE A 376 -9.81 -17.87 17.37
CA ILE A 376 -8.84 -17.81 16.29
C ILE A 376 -7.56 -17.12 16.80
N VAL A 377 -7.71 -15.97 17.45
CA VAL A 377 -6.60 -15.13 17.93
C VAL A 377 -6.04 -15.63 19.25
N VAL A 378 -6.91 -16.01 20.20
CA VAL A 378 -6.58 -16.47 21.54
C VAL A 378 -7.08 -17.91 21.72
N PRO A 379 -6.41 -18.92 21.13
CA PRO A 379 -6.80 -20.31 21.29
C PRO A 379 -6.59 -20.82 22.73
N LYS A 380 -5.66 -20.22 23.48
CA LYS A 380 -5.34 -20.60 24.87
C LYS A 380 -5.02 -19.38 25.74
N VAL A 381 -5.69 -19.25 26.88
CA VAL A 381 -5.53 -18.08 27.77
C VAL A 381 -4.10 -17.96 28.34
N ARG A 382 -3.47 -19.09 28.70
CA ARG A 382 -2.12 -19.15 29.32
C ARG A 382 -0.98 -19.39 28.33
N ALA A 383 -1.19 -19.18 27.04
CA ALA A 383 -0.10 -19.30 26.07
C ALA A 383 0.73 -18.01 26.01
N THR A 384 1.93 -18.11 25.43
CA THR A 384 2.78 -16.95 25.17
C THR A 384 2.49 -16.39 23.78
N TYR A 385 2.18 -15.10 23.68
CA TYR A 385 1.79 -14.44 22.44
C TYR A 385 2.80 -13.39 21.99
N ALA A 386 3.03 -13.30 20.69
CA ALA A 386 3.69 -12.17 20.05
C ALA A 386 2.85 -11.67 18.87
N LEU A 387 2.54 -10.38 18.84
CA LEU A 387 1.78 -9.73 17.78
C LEU A 387 2.73 -8.95 16.86
N GLN A 388 2.68 -9.25 15.57
CA GLN A 388 3.50 -8.59 14.56
C GLN A 388 2.64 -7.90 13.51
N PHE A 389 2.90 -6.60 13.30
CA PHE A 389 2.17 -5.78 12.34
C PHE A 389 3.06 -5.26 11.20
N ILE A 390 2.58 -5.35 9.95
CA ILE A 390 3.37 -5.11 8.72
C ILE A 390 2.98 -3.82 7.96
N PHE A 391 1.94 -3.09 8.39
CA PHE A 391 1.42 -1.96 7.62
C PHE A 391 2.47 -0.85 7.31
N SER A 392 2.40 -0.33 6.08
CA SER A 392 3.25 0.77 5.59
C SER A 392 2.72 2.15 6.01
N THR A 393 3.50 2.84 6.84
CA THR A 393 3.78 4.30 6.97
C THR A 393 2.73 5.40 6.74
N THR A 394 1.48 5.10 6.39
CA THR A 394 0.48 6.12 6.04
C THR A 394 -0.33 6.64 7.23
N HIS A 395 -0.20 6.03 8.42
CA HIS A 395 -0.92 6.45 9.62
C HIS A 395 0.00 7.21 10.60
N LEU A 396 -0.47 8.37 11.10
CA LEU A 396 0.19 9.11 12.17
C LEU A 396 0.52 8.17 13.34
N CYS A 397 1.79 8.12 13.74
CA CYS A 397 2.33 7.20 14.76
C CYS A 397 1.59 7.25 16.10
N LYS A 398 1.00 8.41 16.45
CA LYS A 398 0.14 8.57 17.61
C LYS A 398 -1.08 7.64 17.57
N THR A 399 -1.70 7.50 16.40
CA THR A 399 -2.87 6.64 16.19
C THR A 399 -2.51 5.17 16.39
N VAL A 400 -1.36 4.75 15.86
CA VAL A 400 -0.86 3.38 16.02
C VAL A 400 -0.66 3.04 17.48
N LYS A 401 -0.02 3.94 18.25
CA LYS A 401 0.22 3.73 19.68
C LYS A 401 -1.08 3.53 20.47
N ILE A 402 -2.11 4.36 20.18
CA ILE A 402 -3.42 4.25 20.82
C ILE A 402 -4.10 2.92 20.45
N GLU A 403 -4.02 2.51 19.19
CA GLU A 403 -4.60 1.25 18.72
C GLU A 403 -3.88 0.03 19.33
N MET A 404 -2.56 0.08 19.50
CA MET A 404 -1.80 -0.97 20.19
C MET A 404 -2.17 -1.08 21.67
N ASP A 405 -2.25 0.07 22.36
CA ASP A 405 -2.65 0.11 23.77
C ASP A 405 -4.06 -0.48 23.96
N ASN A 406 -5.01 -0.07 23.11
CA ASN A 406 -6.37 -0.60 23.11
C ASN A 406 -6.39 -2.12 22.85
N LEU A 407 -5.62 -2.62 21.89
CA LEU A 407 -5.57 -4.04 21.57
C LEU A 407 -4.99 -4.87 22.71
N LEU A 408 -3.86 -4.46 23.27
CA LEU A 408 -3.22 -5.18 24.37
C LEU A 408 -4.07 -5.16 25.64
N ARG A 409 -4.65 -4.00 25.96
CA ARG A 409 -5.61 -3.84 27.06
C ARG A 409 -6.82 -4.76 26.87
N ARG A 410 -7.33 -4.86 25.65
CA ARG A 410 -8.47 -5.73 25.31
C ARG A 410 -8.12 -7.21 25.48
N LEU A 411 -6.94 -7.64 25.01
CA LEU A 411 -6.44 -9.01 25.21
C LEU A 411 -6.34 -9.39 26.69
N TRP A 412 -5.96 -8.45 27.54
CA TRP A 412 -5.96 -8.66 28.99
C TRP A 412 -7.37 -8.69 29.58
N LEU A 413 -8.14 -7.60 29.42
CA LEU A 413 -9.41 -7.41 30.14
C LEU A 413 -10.51 -8.38 29.69
N GLU A 414 -10.59 -8.69 28.39
CA GLU A 414 -11.64 -9.54 27.85
C GLU A 414 -11.23 -11.02 27.76
N TYR A 415 -9.94 -11.28 27.55
CA TYR A 415 -9.45 -12.64 27.23
C TYR A 415 -8.38 -13.17 28.20
N ASN A 416 -8.03 -12.42 29.25
CA ASN A 416 -7.08 -12.81 30.31
C ASN A 416 -5.68 -13.20 29.80
N VAL A 417 -5.24 -12.64 28.68
CA VAL A 417 -3.91 -12.91 28.12
C VAL A 417 -2.86 -12.10 28.87
N VAL A 418 -2.05 -12.77 29.68
CA VAL A 418 -1.02 -12.11 30.53
C VAL A 418 0.27 -11.86 29.77
N ASN A 419 0.67 -12.77 28.88
CA ASN A 419 1.98 -12.77 28.24
C ASN A 419 1.90 -12.44 26.75
N VAL A 420 1.84 -11.15 26.45
CA VAL A 420 1.78 -10.66 25.08
C VAL A 420 2.77 -9.52 24.87
N ILE A 421 3.58 -9.65 23.82
CA ILE A 421 4.36 -8.54 23.27
C ILE A 421 3.76 -8.15 21.92
N ALA A 422 3.79 -6.86 21.59
CA ALA A 422 3.39 -6.37 20.29
C ALA A 422 4.49 -5.53 19.66
N GLN A 423 4.66 -5.68 18.35
CA GLN A 423 5.64 -4.91 17.60
C GLN A 423 5.07 -4.47 16.26
N SER A 424 5.43 -3.24 15.87
CA SER A 424 4.98 -2.59 14.64
C SER A 424 6.17 -2.29 13.74
N MET A 425 6.01 -2.50 12.43
CA MET A 425 7.00 -2.14 11.41
C MET A 425 6.80 -0.73 10.83
N CYS A 426 6.07 0.14 11.53
CA CYS A 426 5.90 1.53 11.09
C CYS A 426 7.22 2.30 11.16
N SER A 427 7.53 3.12 10.14
CA SER A 427 8.81 3.85 9.97
C SER A 427 9.25 4.71 11.16
N CYS A 428 8.32 5.07 12.03
CA CYS A 428 8.59 5.91 13.20
C CYS A 428 8.87 5.14 14.49
N ASP A 429 8.70 3.80 14.51
CA ASP A 429 8.71 3.05 15.76
C ASP A 429 9.21 1.61 15.66
N THR A 430 10.06 1.35 14.68
CA THR A 430 10.56 0.02 14.33
C THR A 430 11.40 -0.66 15.41
N SER A 431 12.00 0.12 16.32
CA SER A 431 12.83 -0.41 17.41
C SER A 431 12.08 -0.60 18.72
N LYS A 432 10.74 -0.43 18.75
CA LYS A 432 9.98 -0.49 20.00
C LYS A 432 9.14 -1.75 20.13
N ILE A 433 9.17 -2.32 21.34
CA ILE A 433 8.35 -3.45 21.76
C ILE A 433 7.33 -2.94 22.77
N TYR A 434 6.07 -3.20 22.50
CA TYR A 434 4.95 -2.81 23.35
C TYR A 434 4.55 -3.96 24.26
N ILE A 435 4.37 -3.64 25.54
CA ILE A 435 4.08 -4.62 26.59
C ILE A 435 3.01 -4.06 27.50
N PHE A 436 1.99 -4.85 27.77
CA PHE A 436 0.95 -4.47 28.70
C PHE A 436 1.27 -4.97 30.11
N ARG A 437 1.26 -4.05 31.07
CA ARG A 437 1.54 -4.29 32.49
C ARG A 437 0.24 -4.26 33.29
N PRO A 438 -0.47 -5.39 33.44
CA PRO A 438 -1.83 -5.41 33.98
C PRO A 438 -1.92 -4.95 35.45
N PHE A 439 -0.84 -5.09 36.22
CA PHE A 439 -0.82 -4.85 37.66
C PHE A 439 -0.27 -3.48 38.08
N ILE A 440 -0.08 -2.56 37.13
CA ILE A 440 0.24 -1.16 37.43
C ILE A 440 -1.07 -0.39 37.60
N LYS A 441 -1.23 0.31 38.72
CA LYS A 441 -2.40 1.15 39.01
C LYS A 441 -2.13 2.58 38.57
N THR A 442 -2.96 3.12 37.67
CA THR A 442 -2.86 4.50 37.17
C THR A 442 -4.18 5.22 37.40
N ASP A 443 -4.23 6.18 38.32
CA ASP A 443 -5.27 7.17 38.67
C ASP A 443 -6.76 6.77 38.73
N ASN A 444 -7.17 5.58 38.27
CA ASN A 444 -8.46 4.86 38.40
C ASN A 444 -8.54 3.56 37.56
N LEU A 445 -7.52 3.22 36.77
CA LEU A 445 -7.50 2.02 35.91
C LEU A 445 -6.30 1.12 36.25
N TRP A 446 -6.51 -0.18 36.13
CA TRP A 446 -5.43 -1.17 36.15
C TRP A 446 -4.90 -1.37 34.73
N GLY A 447 -3.58 -1.46 34.60
CA GLY A 447 -2.94 -1.72 33.32
C GLY A 447 -2.33 -0.49 32.67
N LEU A 448 -1.04 -0.57 32.37
CA LEU A 448 -0.30 0.42 31.57
C LEU A 448 0.41 -0.28 30.42
N THR A 449 0.26 0.23 29.18
CA THR A 449 1.14 -0.19 28.08
C THR A 449 2.44 0.61 28.14
N GLU A 450 3.53 -0.12 28.34
CA GLU A 450 4.88 0.41 28.24
C GLU A 450 5.49 0.03 26.90
N TYR A 451 6.51 0.79 26.50
CA TYR A 451 7.32 0.45 25.34
C TYR A 451 8.79 0.47 25.73
N TYR A 452 9.55 -0.44 25.14
CA TYR A 452 10.98 -0.56 25.37
C TYR A 452 11.71 -0.61 24.04
N HIS A 453 12.91 -0.07 24.00
CA HIS A 453 13.75 -0.20 22.82
C HIS A 453 14.32 -1.62 22.72
N LEU A 454 14.47 -2.11 21.49
CA LEU A 454 15.00 -3.44 21.18
C LEU A 454 16.31 -3.72 21.95
N GLN A 455 17.21 -2.74 21.98
CA GLN A 455 18.51 -2.82 22.63
C GLN A 455 18.41 -2.90 24.16
N GLU A 456 17.40 -2.27 24.77
CA GLU A 456 17.13 -2.38 26.21
C GLU A 456 16.64 -3.78 26.57
N VAL A 457 15.84 -4.39 25.69
CA VAL A 457 15.35 -5.75 25.90
C VAL A 457 16.44 -6.79 25.69
N VAL A 458 17.30 -6.60 24.68
CA VAL A 458 18.46 -7.45 24.43
C VAL A 458 19.42 -7.44 25.61
N THR A 459 19.67 -6.27 26.20
CA THR A 459 20.55 -6.14 27.38
C THR A 459 19.89 -6.64 28.67
N ASN A 460 18.58 -6.50 28.80
CA ASN A 460 17.83 -6.96 29.97
C ASN A 460 16.47 -7.56 29.58
N PHE A 461 16.47 -8.87 29.31
CA PHE A 461 15.25 -9.59 28.91
C PHE A 461 14.15 -9.60 29.99
N ARG A 462 14.47 -9.32 31.26
CA ARG A 462 13.45 -9.29 32.34
C ARG A 462 12.41 -8.20 32.08
N VAL A 463 12.79 -7.18 31.32
CA VAL A 463 11.93 -6.07 30.90
C VAL A 463 10.73 -6.58 30.08
N ILE A 464 10.86 -7.68 29.32
CA ILE A 464 9.70 -8.21 28.58
C ILE A 464 8.76 -9.10 29.39
N THR A 465 9.14 -9.46 30.61
CA THR A 465 8.34 -10.32 31.50
C THR A 465 7.67 -9.51 32.60
N ASN A 466 6.45 -9.86 32.99
CA ASN A 466 5.80 -9.26 34.16
C ASN A 466 6.48 -9.77 35.45
N PRO A 467 6.93 -8.89 36.37
CA PRO A 467 7.69 -9.32 37.54
C PRO A 467 6.80 -10.08 38.54
N LEU A 468 7.37 -11.08 39.23
CA LEU A 468 6.68 -11.92 40.23
C LEU A 468 6.00 -11.10 41.34
N LYS A 469 6.61 -9.98 41.73
CA LYS A 469 6.07 -9.08 42.78
C LYS A 469 4.69 -8.51 42.43
N ASN A 470 4.30 -8.57 41.16
CA ASN A 470 3.00 -8.07 40.70
C ASN A 470 1.90 -9.14 40.72
N PHE A 471 2.24 -10.42 40.96
CA PHE A 471 1.28 -11.54 41.01
C PHE A 471 0.88 -11.95 42.44
N ASN A 472 1.69 -11.55 43.44
CA ASN A 472 1.37 -11.66 44.86
C ASN A 472 0.66 -10.39 45.33
#